data_AF-H6WR42-F1
#
_entry.id   AF-H6WR42-F1
#
_cell.length_a   1.000
_cell.length_b   1.000
_cell.length_c   1.000
_cell.angle_alpha   90.00
_cell.angle_beta   90.00
_cell.angle_gamma   90.00
#
_symmetry.space_group_name_H-M   'P 1'
#
loop_
_entity.id
_entity.type
_entity.pdbx_description
1 polymer ?
#
loop_
_entity_poly.entity_id
_entity_poly.type
_entity_poly.pdbx_seq_one_letter_code
_entity_poly.pdbx_strand_id
1 'polypeptide(L)' 'RVQVSIDICGVDHPSRKRRFEVVHNLLSTRYNSRIRVQTSADEVTRISPVVSPFPSAGRWEREVWDMSGVSS' A
#
# COMPACT_ATOMS: atom_id res chain seq x y z
N ARG A 1 13.58 -6.70 -10.50
CA ARG A 1 13.73 -6.09 -9.16
C ARG A 1 13.04 -4.74 -9.19
N VAL A 2 12.09 -4.52 -8.29
CA VAL A 2 11.45 -3.22 -8.08
C VAL A 2 12.18 -2.55 -6.93
N GLN A 3 12.55 -1.28 -7.09
CA GLN A 3 13.57 -0.64 -6.25
C GLN A 3 13.03 0.56 -5.48
N VAL A 4 11.98 1.18 -5.98
CA VAL A 4 11.45 2.43 -5.44
C VAL A 4 9.95 2.26 -5.18
N SER A 5 9.52 2.56 -3.96
CA SER A 5 8.13 2.81 -3.64
C SER A 5 7.81 4.26 -3.99
N ILE A 6 6.87 4.45 -4.93
CA ILE A 6 6.46 5.76 -5.42
C ILE A 6 5.35 6.32 -4.55
N ASP A 7 4.31 5.52 -4.30
CA ASP A 7 3.18 5.86 -3.45
C ASP A 7 2.57 4.61 -2.82
N ILE A 8 1.83 4.84 -1.73
CA ILE A 8 0.89 3.89 -1.16
C ILE A 8 -0.39 4.65 -0.86
N CYS A 9 -1.53 4.13 -1.32
CA CYS A 9 -2.83 4.77 -1.12
C CYS A 9 -3.86 3.76 -0.60
N GLY A 10 -4.73 4.21 0.30
CA GLY A 10 -5.93 3.49 0.71
C GLY A 10 -7.13 3.92 -0.12
N VAL A 11 -7.92 2.96 -0.59
CA VAL A 11 -9.18 3.18 -1.30
C VAL A 11 -10.31 2.54 -0.49
N ASP A 12 -11.36 3.31 -0.22
CA ASP A 12 -12.55 2.83 0.48
C ASP A 12 -13.63 2.41 -0.54
N HIS A 13 -14.08 1.16 -0.43
CA HIS A 13 -15.14 0.54 -1.22
C HIS A 13 -16.29 0.06 -0.29
N PRO A 14 -17.28 0.93 0.00
CA PRO A 14 -18.35 0.63 0.97
C PRO A 14 -19.22 -0.58 0.60
N SER A 15 -19.28 -0.96 -0.67
CA SER A 15 -20.08 -2.08 -1.17
C SER A 15 -19.38 -3.44 -1.06
N ARG A 16 -18.09 -3.48 -0.73
CA ARG A 16 -17.30 -4.71 -0.63
C ARG A 16 -17.23 -5.20 0.82
N LYS A 17 -17.20 -6.52 1.01
CA LYS A 17 -16.94 -7.13 2.34
C LYS A 17 -15.59 -6.67 2.90
N ARG A 18 -14.57 -6.70 2.06
CA ARG A 18 -13.27 -6.06 2.29
C ARG A 18 -13.34 -4.62 1.83
N ARG A 19 -13.72 -3.76 2.77
CA ARG A 19 -14.00 -2.35 2.56
C ARG A 19 -12.78 -1.59 2.03
N PHE A 20 -11.60 -1.89 2.55
CA PHE A 20 -10.40 -1.14 2.18
C PHE A 20 -9.56 -1.89 1.16
N GLU A 21 -8.97 -1.14 0.25
CA GLU A 21 -7.98 -1.63 -0.69
C GLU A 21 -6.73 -0.76 -0.58
N VAL A 22 -5.59 -1.36 -0.25
CA VAL A 22 -4.31 -0.67 -0.20
C VAL A 22 -3.57 -0.94 -1.50
N VAL A 23 -3.19 0.15 -2.16
CA VAL A 23 -2.57 0.13 -3.48
C VAL A 23 -1.14 0.63 -3.36
N HIS A 24 -0.19 -0.19 -3.76
CA HIS A 24 1.24 0.15 -3.78
C HIS A 24 1.69 0.37 -5.21
N ASN A 25 2.20 1.56 -5.52
CA ASN A 25 2.83 1.83 -6.81
C ASN A 25 4.35 1.75 -6.69
N LEU A 26 4.94 0.83 -7.44
CA LEU A 26 6.36 0.53 -7.41
C LEU A 26 7.00 0.80 -8.78
N LEU A 27 8.23 1.30 -8.78
CA LEU A 27 9.02 1.58 -9.97
C LEU A 27 10.28 0.72 -10.02
N SER A 28 10.52 0.07 -11.17
CA SER A 28 11.79 -0.52 -11.53
C SER A 28 12.56 0.45 -12.42
N THR A 29 13.62 1.07 -11.89
CA THR A 29 14.43 2.02 -12.67
C THR A 29 15.28 1.30 -13.73
N ARG A 30 15.63 0.04 -13.49
CA ARG A 30 16.41 -0.78 -14.45
C ARG A 30 15.64 -1.09 -15.72
N TYR A 31 14.35 -1.39 -15.61
CA TYR A 31 13.50 -1.77 -16.75
C TYR A 31 12.55 -0.64 -17.17
N ASN A 32 12.65 0.52 -16.51
CA ASN A 32 11.72 1.64 -16.64
C ASN A 32 10.24 1.21 -16.62
N SER A 33 9.92 0.23 -15.76
CA SER A 33 8.61 -0.37 -15.69
C SER A 33 7.95 -0.06 -14.35
N ARG A 34 6.63 0.11 -14.38
CA ARG A 34 5.80 0.38 -13.20
C ARG A 34 4.95 -0.83 -12.89
N ILE A 35 4.81 -1.15 -11.61
CA ILE A 35 3.98 -2.24 -11.11
C ILE A 35 3.06 -1.67 -10.04
N ARG A 36 1.78 -2.02 -10.12
CA ARG A 36 0.77 -1.72 -9.10
C ARG A 36 0.42 -3.01 -8.39
N VAL A 37 0.49 -3.02 -7.07
CA VAL A 37 0.06 -4.14 -6.22
C VAL A 37 -1.14 -3.70 -5.41
N GLN A 38 -2.23 -4.46 -5.47
CA GLN A 38 -3.48 -4.15 -4.78
C GLN A 38 -3.76 -5.23 -3.73
N THR A 39 -4.00 -4.80 -2.49
CA THR A 39 -4.29 -5.70 -1.38
C THR A 39 -5.59 -5.28 -0.72
N SER A 40 -6.57 -6.17 -0.70
CA SER A 40 -7.83 -5.95 0.00
C SER A 40 -7.68 -6.22 1.50
N ALA A 41 -8.18 -5.33 2.35
CA ALA A 41 -8.20 -5.46 3.81
C ALA A 41 -9.58 -5.11 4.39
N ASP A 42 -9.84 -5.69 5.56
CA ASP A 42 -10.97 -5.33 6.43
C ASP A 42 -10.49 -4.32 7.48
N GLU A 43 -11.42 -3.65 8.18
CA GLU A 43 -11.14 -2.67 9.25
C GLU A 43 -10.20 -3.17 10.36
N VAL A 44 -10.14 -4.49 10.57
CA VAL A 44 -9.41 -5.11 11.68
C VAL A 44 -8.19 -5.91 11.20
N THR A 45 -8.08 -6.15 9.89
CA THR A 45 -7.05 -7.04 9.34
C THR A 45 -5.76 -6.26 9.11
N ARG A 46 -4.67 -6.71 9.76
CA ARG A 46 -3.34 -6.14 9.53
C ARG A 46 -2.76 -6.60 8.20
N ILE A 47 -2.14 -5.68 7.48
CA ILE A 47 -1.44 -5.94 6.23
C ILE A 47 0.06 -6.13 6.52
N SER A 48 0.78 -6.97 5.78
CA SER A 48 2.23 -7.07 5.99
C SER A 48 2.93 -5.74 5.67
N PRO A 49 3.79 -5.20 6.56
CA PRO A 49 4.49 -3.95 6.33
C PRO A 49 5.52 -4.07 5.20
N VAL A 50 5.62 -3.02 4.38
CA VAL A 50 6.57 -2.89 3.26
C VAL A 50 7.72 -1.91 3.55
N VAL A 51 7.81 -1.35 4.77
CA VAL A 51 8.96 -0.52 5.20
C VAL A 51 10.30 -1.25 5.09
N SER A 52 10.33 -2.55 5.37
CA SER A 52 11.57 -3.35 5.32
C SER A 52 12.19 -3.38 3.91
N PRO A 53 11.45 -3.76 2.84
CA PRO A 53 11.96 -3.67 1.48
C PRO A 53 12.06 -2.23 0.94
N PHE A 54 11.26 -1.30 1.43
CA PHE A 54 11.21 0.08 0.96
C PHE A 54 11.15 1.08 2.15
N PRO A 55 12.30 1.58 2.65
CA PRO A 55 12.32 2.48 3.81
C PRO A 55 11.49 3.77 3.62
N SER A 56 11.30 4.22 2.38
CA SER A 56 10.44 5.37 2.05
C SER A 56 8.94 5.10 2.27
N ALA A 57 8.52 3.84 2.40
CA ALA A 57 7.13 3.44 2.60
C ALA A 57 6.56 3.85 3.96
N GLY A 58 7.39 4.02 4.99
CA GLY A 58 6.90 4.22 6.36
C GLY A 58 6.08 5.49 6.56
N ARG A 59 6.31 6.56 5.78
CA ARG A 59 5.43 7.75 5.83
C ARG A 59 4.07 7.47 5.18
N TRP A 60 4.06 6.77 4.07
CA TRP A 60 2.83 6.45 3.33
C TRP A 60 1.95 5.44 4.07
N GLU A 61 2.54 4.43 4.71
CA GLU A 61 1.78 3.50 5.56
C GLU A 61 1.12 4.21 6.75
N ARG A 62 1.83 5.16 7.37
CA ARG A 62 1.25 5.99 8.42
C ARG A 62 0.10 6.86 7.90
N GLU A 63 0.24 7.42 6.71
CA GLU A 63 -0.83 8.20 6.08
C GLU A 63 -2.08 7.34 5.80
N VAL A 64 -1.89 6.11 5.32
CA VAL A 64 -2.99 5.15 5.12
C VAL A 64 -3.64 4.77 6.45
N TRP A 65 -2.85 4.58 7.51
CA TRP A 65 -3.39 4.37 8.86
C TRP A 65 -4.20 5.58 9.34
N ASP A 66 -3.66 6.79 9.20
CA ASP A 66 -4.29 8.02 9.67
C ASP A 66 -5.60 8.33 8.91
N MET A 67 -5.66 8.02 7.60
CA MET A 67 -6.84 8.32 6.77
C MET A 67 -7.86 7.18 6.69
N SER A 68 -7.41 5.92 6.70
CA SER A 68 -8.26 4.75 6.45
C SER A 68 -8.37 3.81 7.66
N GLY A 69 -7.60 4.02 8.73
CA GLY A 69 -7.58 3.14 9.90
C GLY A 69 -7.00 1.74 9.64
N VAL A 70 -6.39 1.53 8.47
CA VAL A 70 -5.82 0.23 8.07
C VAL A 70 -4.40 0.13 8.59
N SER A 71 -4.13 -0.84 9.47
CA SER A 71 -2.79 -1.05 10.04
C SER A 71 -1.98 -2.01 9.19
N SER A 72 -0.70 -1.69 9.00
CA SER A 72 0.31 -2.67 8.60
C SER A 72 1.05 -3.23 9.83
#